data_AF-A0A7W5H7Q9-F1
#
_entry.id   AF-A0A7W5H7Q9-F1
#
_cell.length_a   1.000
_cell.length_b   1.000
_cell.length_c   1.000
_cell.angle_alpha   90.00
_cell.angle_beta   90.00
_cell.angle_gamma   90.00
#
_symmetry.space_group_name_H-M   'P 1'
#
loop_
_entity.id
_entity.type
_entity.pdbx_description
1 polymer ?
#
loop_
_entity_poly.entity_id
_entity_poly.type
_entity_poly.pdbx_seq_one_letter_code
_entity_poly.pdbx_strand_id
1 'polypeptide(L)'
;MTRPKPGPGAKRSLSKSEQSAGWNGASTAESWAMVTPGDVLRSIGRRLPSVFFTTVLVTAAVIALLIVWPNQYRSEGMMYVRLGRGAMGGDPTTKTTNSVSMQESRTAEVVSIGEMISSREIAERAVERVGVDKINQPRNWIERAVEQTTAFLESDSKWVSWLPNRGGKTAGDMTPEEYAAQIERERAIKTVTKAIDVEVAKNGYTVAVAGKEDDPVLVQSIVQAVMDEFGSFHVEAHQVKGSESFFDVQASESRRLAIAARKKLQETRNEMGWISAESAERTLSERIIDLEMKLSTADSELAEAISQAEELRRQLATTDQWVPVEVTLGIANAAGDQMRSQLYDVQVQDGDELARLSPSHPRYKRIRSKMDQSERLAGSEREERQETREAINPVYQELETQFQTVRAKAVGLESRRDSIAERLVATQSDLRRLNSDVTTMAQLTWEAELAEETFRDHARSLEEARVNTELDKSQMSDVSVIQAATLNLKKSGPMRGLLSIVGAMLGLSLGLLQAILRDSPVDPRSSRIESQVRDEIDSDSDNDLKDESSIDPDGDIDSVDGHVMEEDVERERTSTQIVSLPGSGTGSSISIPR
;
A
#
# COMPACT_ATOMS: atom_id res chain seq x y z
N MET A 1 42.10 107.94 -46.65
CA MET A 1 41.57 108.86 -47.68
C MET A 1 40.10 108.54 -47.89
N THR A 2 39.17 109.27 -47.25
CA THR A 2 38.45 110.44 -47.83
C THR A 2 37.54 110.00 -48.99
N ARG A 3 36.19 110.01 -48.92
CA ARG A 3 35.24 110.96 -48.30
C ARG A 3 33.80 110.36 -48.15
N PRO A 4 32.84 111.08 -47.52
CA PRO A 4 31.69 110.56 -46.76
C PRO A 4 30.29 110.99 -47.28
N LYS A 5 29.23 110.53 -46.54
CA LYS A 5 27.85 111.04 -46.18
C LYS A 5 27.30 112.36 -46.78
N PRO A 6 25.98 112.75 -46.66
CA PRO A 6 24.84 112.29 -45.80
C PRO A 6 23.47 112.13 -46.54
N GLY A 7 22.35 111.54 -46.08
CA GLY A 7 21.43 111.75 -44.91
C GLY A 7 20.14 112.52 -45.35
N PRO A 8 18.96 112.51 -44.66
CA PRO A 8 18.43 111.65 -43.57
C PRO A 8 16.88 111.30 -43.60
N GLY A 9 16.43 110.40 -42.69
CA GLY A 9 15.05 110.28 -42.12
C GLY A 9 14.12 109.23 -42.76
N ALA A 10 13.32 108.39 -42.08
CA ALA A 10 12.84 108.36 -40.70
C ALA A 10 12.20 106.98 -40.31
N LYS A 11 12.37 106.60 -39.02
CA LYS A 11 11.47 105.92 -38.05
C LYS A 11 10.70 104.59 -38.36
N ARG A 12 10.88 103.66 -37.40
CA ARG A 12 9.88 102.92 -36.56
C ARG A 12 9.55 101.43 -36.83
N SER A 13 9.80 100.65 -35.75
CA SER A 13 9.12 99.46 -35.19
C SER A 13 8.99 98.16 -35.99
N LEU A 14 9.52 97.07 -35.42
CA LEU A 14 8.85 95.75 -35.35
C LEU A 14 9.48 94.93 -34.19
N SER A 15 8.62 94.51 -33.27
CA SER A 15 8.93 93.71 -32.09
C SER A 15 8.63 92.23 -32.32
N LYS A 16 9.42 91.41 -31.62
CA LYS A 16 9.46 89.96 -31.52
C LYS A 16 8.34 89.43 -30.60
N SER A 17 7.76 88.28 -30.92
CA SER A 17 7.01 87.44 -29.95
C SER A 17 7.22 85.95 -30.25
N GLU A 18 7.61 85.21 -29.23
CA GLU A 18 7.78 83.76 -29.15
C GLU A 18 6.45 83.00 -29.32
N GLN A 19 6.52 81.77 -29.85
CA GLN A 19 5.49 80.74 -29.62
C GLN A 19 6.11 79.33 -29.68
N SER A 20 5.68 78.53 -28.71
CA SER A 20 6.12 77.18 -28.34
C SER A 20 5.62 76.09 -29.29
N ALA A 21 6.47 75.07 -29.51
CA ALA A 21 6.15 73.88 -30.30
C ALA A 21 5.46 72.82 -29.42
N GLY A 22 4.14 72.69 -29.56
CA GLY A 22 3.35 71.56 -29.06
C GLY A 22 3.35 70.40 -30.04
N TRP A 23 3.49 69.17 -29.53
CA TRP A 23 3.30 67.93 -30.25
C TRP A 23 1.86 67.80 -30.76
N ASN A 24 1.65 67.83 -32.07
CA ASN A 24 0.36 67.54 -32.71
C ASN A 24 0.30 66.06 -33.14
N GLY A 25 -0.14 65.19 -32.23
CA GLY A 25 -0.47 63.78 -32.51
C GLY A 25 -1.90 63.55 -33.02
N ALA A 26 -2.65 64.61 -33.36
CA ALA A 26 -4.08 64.52 -33.66
C ALA A 26 -4.44 64.60 -35.16
N SER A 27 -3.54 64.96 -36.06
CA SER A 27 -3.87 65.14 -37.49
C SER A 27 -3.72 63.89 -38.36
N THR A 28 -3.14 62.80 -37.84
CA THR A 28 -3.05 61.53 -38.59
C THR A 28 -4.24 60.61 -38.34
N ALA A 29 -4.95 60.74 -37.22
CA ALA A 29 -6.04 59.84 -36.85
C ALA A 29 -7.37 60.16 -37.57
N GLU A 30 -7.67 61.43 -37.88
CA GLU A 30 -8.92 61.79 -38.59
C GLU A 30 -8.88 61.49 -40.09
N SER A 31 -7.69 61.26 -40.67
CA SER A 31 -7.54 60.99 -42.12
C SER A 31 -7.92 59.57 -42.56
N TRP A 32 -8.00 58.61 -41.62
CA TRP A 32 -8.40 57.23 -41.91
C TRP A 32 -9.90 56.98 -41.68
N ALA A 33 -10.61 57.95 -41.09
CA ALA A 33 -12.03 57.81 -40.72
C ALA A 33 -13.01 58.02 -41.90
N MET A 34 -12.53 58.47 -43.08
CA MET A 34 -13.34 58.62 -44.29
C MET A 34 -12.74 57.88 -45.50
N VAL A 35 -12.26 56.65 -45.28
CA VAL A 35 -11.87 55.78 -46.39
C VAL A 35 -13.10 54.98 -46.84
N THR A 36 -13.73 55.43 -47.93
CA THR A 36 -14.83 54.71 -48.57
C THR A 36 -14.29 53.47 -49.30
N PRO A 37 -14.98 52.31 -49.30
CA PRO A 37 -14.56 51.12 -50.03
C PRO A 37 -14.25 51.37 -51.53
N GLY A 38 -14.92 52.36 -52.13
CA GLY A 38 -14.69 52.77 -53.51
C GLY A 38 -13.36 53.50 -53.77
N ASP A 39 -12.78 54.16 -52.77
CA ASP A 39 -11.49 54.87 -52.92
C ASP A 39 -10.31 53.91 -52.80
N VAL A 40 -10.45 52.86 -51.97
CA VAL A 40 -9.50 51.74 -51.88
C VAL A 40 -9.47 50.94 -53.18
N LEU A 41 -10.63 50.70 -53.80
CA LEU A 41 -10.68 50.00 -55.09
C LEU A 41 -10.04 50.82 -56.22
N ARG A 42 -10.22 52.16 -56.21
CA ARG A 42 -9.61 53.06 -57.19
C ARG A 42 -8.09 53.19 -57.03
N SER A 43 -7.57 53.21 -55.80
CA SER A 43 -6.13 53.26 -55.54
C SER A 43 -5.42 51.95 -55.96
N ILE A 44 -6.06 50.80 -55.70
CA ILE A 44 -5.60 49.48 -56.17
C ILE A 44 -5.57 49.45 -57.70
N GLY A 45 -6.63 49.91 -58.38
CA GLY A 45 -6.71 49.97 -59.84
C GLY A 45 -5.64 50.86 -60.48
N ARG A 46 -5.31 52.00 -59.88
CA ARG A 46 -4.31 52.97 -60.41
C ARG A 46 -2.87 52.49 -60.24
N ARG A 47 -2.60 51.60 -59.28
CA ARG A 47 -1.26 51.09 -58.95
C ARG A 47 -1.11 49.58 -59.13
N LEU A 48 -1.97 48.97 -59.95
CA LEU A 48 -1.88 47.56 -60.35
C LEU A 48 -0.44 47.12 -60.75
N PRO A 49 0.36 47.92 -61.50
CA PRO A 49 1.74 47.54 -61.83
C PRO A 49 2.65 47.42 -60.60
N SER A 50 2.46 48.27 -59.58
CA SER A 50 3.25 48.24 -58.34
C SER A 50 2.83 47.08 -57.43
N VAL A 51 1.53 46.77 -57.35
CA VAL A 51 1.03 45.59 -56.61
C VAL A 51 1.56 44.31 -57.26
N PHE A 52 1.50 44.23 -58.59
CA PHE A 52 2.00 43.08 -59.32
C PHE A 52 3.52 42.90 -59.13
N PHE A 53 4.31 43.96 -59.27
CA PHE A 53 5.77 43.88 -59.12
C PHE A 53 6.18 43.40 -57.71
N THR A 54 5.50 43.90 -56.68
CA THR A 54 5.82 43.57 -55.28
C THR A 54 5.37 42.16 -54.92
N THR A 55 4.20 41.74 -55.41
CA THR A 55 3.71 40.36 -55.31
C THR A 55 4.69 39.39 -55.96
N VAL A 56 5.13 39.69 -57.19
CA VAL A 56 6.10 38.88 -57.92
C VAL A 56 7.44 38.84 -57.20
N LEU A 57 7.92 39.97 -56.68
CA LEU A 57 9.18 40.05 -55.94
C LEU A 57 9.15 39.23 -54.65
N VAL A 58 8.09 39.34 -53.84
CA VAL A 58 7.94 38.57 -52.61
C VAL A 58 7.78 37.08 -52.93
N THR A 59 6.99 36.73 -53.94
CA THR A 59 6.82 35.34 -54.37
C THR A 59 8.14 34.75 -54.86
N ALA A 60 8.91 35.49 -55.66
CA ALA A 60 10.23 35.09 -56.13
C ALA A 60 11.22 34.93 -54.98
N ALA A 61 11.19 35.82 -53.97
CA ALA A 61 12.01 35.71 -52.77
C ALA A 61 11.65 34.46 -51.94
N VAL A 62 10.36 34.15 -51.78
CA VAL A 62 9.88 32.95 -51.09
C VAL A 62 10.28 31.69 -51.86
N ILE A 63 10.12 31.67 -53.19
CA ILE A 63 10.54 30.53 -54.02
C ILE A 63 12.06 30.34 -53.95
N ALA A 64 12.85 31.43 -54.01
CA ALA A 64 14.30 31.38 -53.83
C ALA A 64 14.67 30.80 -52.47
N LEU A 65 14.00 31.22 -51.39
CA LEU A 65 14.18 30.66 -50.05
C LEU A 65 13.84 29.16 -49.98
N LEU A 66 12.74 28.73 -50.63
CA LEU A 66 12.30 27.33 -50.67
C LEU A 66 13.22 26.40 -51.49
N ILE A 67 13.89 26.95 -52.51
CA ILE A 67 14.92 26.25 -53.29
C ILE A 67 16.18 26.08 -52.43
N VAL A 68 16.51 27.11 -51.64
CA VAL A 68 17.67 27.09 -50.75
C VAL A 68 17.47 26.11 -49.60
N TRP A 69 16.26 26.02 -49.03
CA TRP A 69 15.97 25.14 -47.90
C TRP A 69 16.24 23.65 -48.24
N PRO A 70 16.97 22.90 -47.37
CA PRO A 70 17.41 21.55 -47.69
C PRO A 70 16.24 20.57 -47.70
N ASN A 71 16.49 19.42 -48.33
CA ASN A 71 15.48 18.37 -48.46
C ASN A 71 15.49 17.53 -47.20
N GLN A 72 14.35 17.39 -46.54
CA GLN A 72 14.23 16.49 -45.40
C GLN A 72 13.71 15.12 -45.87
N TYR A 73 14.30 14.07 -45.31
CA TYR A 73 13.92 12.67 -45.47
C TYR A 73 13.42 12.14 -44.14
N ARG A 74 12.47 11.20 -44.18
CA ARG A 74 11.88 10.59 -42.98
C ARG A 74 12.15 9.09 -42.96
N SER A 75 12.78 8.61 -41.90
CA SER A 75 12.84 7.17 -41.58
C SER A 75 11.94 6.89 -40.39
N GLU A 76 11.17 5.83 -40.46
CA GLU A 76 10.28 5.38 -39.40
C GLU A 76 10.61 3.93 -39.04
N GLY A 77 10.67 3.64 -37.75
CA GLY A 77 10.80 2.31 -37.17
C GLY A 77 9.76 2.10 -36.06
N MET A 78 9.43 0.84 -35.77
CA MET A 78 8.42 0.51 -34.76
C MET A 78 8.90 -0.59 -33.83
N MET A 79 8.76 -0.35 -32.54
CA MET A 79 9.06 -1.29 -31.47
C MET A 79 7.79 -1.72 -30.75
N TYR A 80 7.70 -3.01 -30.41
CA TYR A 80 6.68 -3.58 -29.54
C TYR A 80 7.23 -3.68 -28.13
N VAL A 81 6.51 -3.11 -27.18
CA VAL A 81 6.71 -3.37 -25.76
C VAL A 81 5.92 -4.63 -25.43
N ARG A 82 6.63 -5.74 -25.22
CA ARG A 82 6.05 -6.98 -24.70
C ARG A 82 5.63 -6.74 -23.25
N LEU A 83 4.68 -7.54 -22.74
CA LEU A 83 4.43 -7.56 -21.29
C LEU A 83 5.75 -7.97 -20.63
N GLY A 84 6.37 -7.03 -19.93
CA GLY A 84 7.73 -7.21 -19.45
C GLY A 84 7.86 -8.30 -18.40
N ARG A 85 9.10 -8.62 -18.02
CA ARG A 85 9.50 -9.51 -16.92
C ARG A 85 8.63 -9.34 -15.64
N GLY A 86 8.19 -8.11 -15.34
CA GLY A 86 7.32 -7.79 -14.21
C GLY A 86 5.87 -8.33 -14.27
N ALA A 87 5.38 -8.76 -15.44
CA ALA A 87 4.04 -9.32 -15.60
C ALA A 87 3.95 -10.83 -15.33
N MET A 88 5.07 -11.56 -15.42
CA MET A 88 5.11 -13.02 -15.21
C MET A 88 5.89 -13.46 -13.96
N GLY A 89 6.67 -12.56 -13.36
CA GLY A 89 7.30 -12.78 -12.06
C GLY A 89 7.78 -11.44 -11.52
N GLY A 90 6.88 -10.72 -10.83
CA GLY A 90 7.22 -9.41 -10.25
C GLY A 90 8.47 -9.52 -9.39
N ASP A 91 9.36 -8.53 -9.51
CA ASP A 91 10.56 -8.43 -8.69
C ASP A 91 10.17 -8.56 -7.21
N PRO A 92 10.69 -9.56 -6.47
CA PRO A 92 10.34 -9.80 -5.08
C PRO A 92 10.61 -8.58 -4.17
N THR A 93 11.46 -7.64 -4.59
CA THR A 93 11.74 -6.39 -3.87
C THR A 93 10.65 -5.31 -4.04
N THR A 94 9.73 -5.48 -5.00
CA THR A 94 8.69 -4.49 -5.36
C THR A 94 7.27 -4.90 -4.95
N LYS A 95 7.08 -6.08 -4.33
CA LYS A 95 5.78 -6.62 -3.91
C LYS A 95 5.21 -5.95 -2.64
N THR A 96 5.30 -4.62 -2.54
CA THR A 96 4.77 -3.85 -1.41
C THR A 96 3.39 -3.27 -1.75
N THR A 97 2.36 -4.03 -1.44
CA THR A 97 1.04 -3.58 -0.94
C THR A 97 0.29 -2.45 -1.67
N ASN A 98 0.35 -2.35 -3.00
CA ASN A 98 -0.69 -1.62 -3.74
C ASN A 98 -0.87 -2.18 -5.14
N SER A 99 -2.03 -2.79 -5.37
CA SER A 99 -2.52 -3.14 -6.70
C SER A 99 -2.92 -1.87 -7.44
N VAL A 100 -1.94 -1.11 -7.93
CA VAL A 100 -2.21 -0.12 -8.98
C VAL A 100 -2.79 -0.88 -10.16
N SER A 101 -3.85 -0.36 -10.77
CA SER A 101 -4.53 -1.06 -11.87
C SER A 101 -3.50 -1.43 -12.94
N MET A 102 -3.44 -2.71 -13.32
CA MET A 102 -2.44 -3.21 -14.26
C MET A 102 -2.52 -2.49 -15.62
N GLN A 103 -3.62 -1.81 -15.95
CA GLN A 103 -3.77 -1.03 -17.18
C GLN A 103 -3.14 0.36 -17.09
N GLU A 104 -3.29 1.08 -15.98
CA GLU A 104 -2.73 2.43 -15.83
C GLU A 104 -1.20 2.38 -15.69
N SER A 105 -0.68 1.35 -15.02
CA SER A 105 0.76 1.07 -14.99
C SER A 105 1.35 0.81 -16.38
N ARG A 106 0.60 0.16 -17.29
CA ARG A 106 1.09 -0.21 -18.63
C ARG A 106 1.24 0.99 -19.55
N THR A 107 0.25 1.88 -19.58
CA THR A 107 0.35 3.09 -20.42
C THR A 107 1.48 3.99 -19.93
N ALA A 108 1.67 4.09 -18.60
CA ALA A 108 2.78 4.82 -18.01
C ALA A 108 4.15 4.20 -18.36
N GLU A 109 4.27 2.87 -18.37
CA GLU A 109 5.49 2.16 -18.74
C GLU A 109 5.88 2.40 -20.20
N VAL A 110 4.92 2.32 -21.15
CA VAL A 110 5.20 2.58 -22.57
C VAL A 110 5.58 4.05 -22.81
N VAL A 111 4.96 4.99 -22.10
CA VAL A 111 5.33 6.42 -22.16
C VAL A 111 6.74 6.65 -21.62
N SER A 112 7.07 6.03 -20.47
CA SER A 112 8.41 6.11 -19.89
C SER A 112 9.47 5.52 -20.82
N ILE A 113 9.18 4.40 -21.49
CA ILE A 113 10.03 3.83 -22.54
C ILE A 113 10.24 4.83 -23.69
N GLY A 114 9.18 5.50 -24.15
CA GLY A 114 9.27 6.55 -25.17
C GLY A 114 10.19 7.71 -24.74
N GLU A 115 10.04 8.19 -23.50
CA GLU A 115 10.91 9.22 -22.93
C GLU A 115 12.36 8.76 -22.83
N MET A 116 12.61 7.52 -22.38
CA MET A 116 13.95 6.93 -22.31
C MET A 116 14.60 6.81 -23.69
N ILE A 117 13.87 6.46 -24.75
CA ILE A 117 14.39 6.43 -26.13
C ILE A 117 14.84 7.82 -26.59
N SER A 118 14.08 8.86 -26.22
CA SER A 118 14.44 10.26 -26.53
C SER A 118 15.51 10.86 -25.62
N SER A 119 16.02 10.10 -24.64
CA SER A 119 17.03 10.57 -23.71
C SER A 119 18.38 10.82 -24.38
N ARG A 120 19.19 11.68 -23.74
CA ARG A 120 20.54 12.01 -24.21
C ARG A 120 21.45 10.78 -24.25
N GLU A 121 21.32 9.86 -23.30
CA GLU A 121 22.13 8.65 -23.19
C GLU A 121 22.01 7.77 -24.44
N ILE A 122 20.78 7.57 -24.92
CA ILE A 122 20.52 6.81 -26.15
C ILE A 122 21.06 7.55 -27.39
N ALA A 123 20.93 8.87 -27.42
CA ALA A 123 21.51 9.68 -28.49
C ALA A 123 23.04 9.58 -28.53
N GLU A 124 23.71 9.57 -27.37
CA GLU A 124 25.17 9.40 -27.28
C GLU A 124 25.62 8.02 -27.76
N ARG A 125 24.99 6.94 -27.30
CA ARG A 125 25.28 5.57 -27.77
C ARG A 125 25.03 5.40 -29.27
N ALA A 126 23.97 6.04 -29.80
CA ALA A 126 23.71 6.02 -31.24
C ALA A 126 24.77 6.80 -32.05
N VAL A 127 25.27 7.92 -31.53
CA VAL A 127 26.40 8.66 -32.13
C VAL A 127 27.66 7.81 -32.14
N GLU A 128 27.94 7.08 -31.06
CA GLU A 128 29.10 6.18 -30.99
C GLU A 128 29.00 5.04 -32.02
N ARG A 129 27.81 4.48 -32.22
CA ARG A 129 27.58 3.41 -33.21
C ARG A 129 27.62 3.88 -34.66
N VAL A 130 27.05 5.05 -34.96
CA VAL A 130 26.99 5.60 -36.33
C VAL A 130 28.29 6.31 -36.72
N GLY A 131 28.99 6.88 -35.74
CA GLY A 131 30.23 7.65 -35.88
C GLY A 131 30.00 9.16 -35.91
N VAL A 132 30.76 9.88 -35.10
CA VAL A 132 30.73 11.37 -34.99
C VAL A 132 30.96 12.01 -36.36
N ASP A 133 31.96 11.53 -37.10
CA ASP A 133 32.33 12.06 -38.42
C ASP A 133 31.20 11.90 -39.44
N LYS A 134 30.48 10.77 -39.39
CA LYS A 134 29.42 10.47 -40.36
C LYS A 134 28.18 11.34 -40.16
N ILE A 135 27.93 11.74 -38.91
CA ILE A 135 26.80 12.60 -38.53
C ILE A 135 27.12 14.07 -38.81
N ASN A 136 28.34 14.51 -38.49
CA ASN A 136 28.75 15.91 -38.65
C ASN A 136 29.17 16.28 -40.07
N GLN A 137 29.25 15.31 -40.99
CA GLN A 137 29.61 15.57 -42.38
C GLN A 137 28.61 16.52 -43.06
N PRO A 138 29.09 17.60 -43.71
CA PRO A 138 28.24 18.56 -44.40
C PRO A 138 27.66 17.95 -45.67
N ARG A 139 26.35 17.73 -45.69
CA ARG A 139 25.66 17.04 -46.78
C ARG A 139 24.92 18.00 -47.71
N ASN A 140 24.58 19.17 -47.19
CA ASN A 140 23.89 20.19 -47.97
C ASN A 140 24.86 21.07 -48.76
N TRP A 141 24.39 21.61 -49.88
CA TRP A 141 25.16 22.58 -50.67
C TRP A 141 25.43 23.88 -49.88
N ILE A 142 24.52 24.26 -48.97
CA ILE A 142 24.70 25.42 -48.07
C ILE A 142 25.83 25.14 -47.10
N GLU A 143 25.82 23.99 -46.44
CA GLU A 143 26.86 23.62 -45.47
C GLU A 143 28.21 23.50 -46.14
N ARG A 144 28.28 22.86 -47.32
CA ARG A 144 29.49 22.80 -48.13
C ARG A 144 29.95 24.19 -48.59
N ALA A 145 29.04 25.10 -48.93
CA ALA A 145 29.39 26.47 -49.29
C ALA A 145 29.86 27.29 -48.08
N VAL A 146 29.26 27.10 -46.90
CA VAL A 146 29.68 27.72 -45.65
C VAL A 146 31.06 27.19 -45.24
N GLU A 147 31.29 25.89 -45.33
CA GLU A 147 32.58 25.27 -45.03
C GLU A 147 33.67 25.70 -46.03
N GLN A 148 33.34 25.73 -47.32
CA GLN A 148 34.24 26.22 -48.36
C GLN A 148 34.54 27.71 -48.23
N THR A 149 33.58 28.53 -47.77
CA THR A 149 33.82 29.95 -47.50
C THR A 149 34.62 30.16 -46.23
N THR A 150 34.40 29.39 -45.15
CA THR A 150 35.27 29.44 -43.96
C THR A 150 36.68 28.96 -44.27
N ALA A 151 36.84 27.88 -45.04
CA ALA A 151 38.14 27.38 -45.47
C ALA A 151 38.85 28.36 -46.43
N PHE A 152 38.11 29.04 -47.30
CA PHE A 152 38.64 30.11 -48.16
C PHE A 152 39.05 31.35 -47.35
N LEU A 153 38.24 31.75 -46.36
CA LEU A 153 38.56 32.85 -45.44
C LEU A 153 39.80 32.54 -44.59
N GLU A 154 39.98 31.28 -44.15
CA GLU A 154 41.18 30.83 -43.42
C GLU A 154 42.41 30.66 -44.33
N SER A 155 42.20 30.27 -45.60
CA SER A 155 43.26 30.13 -46.63
C SER A 155 43.83 31.47 -47.10
N ASP A 156 43.00 32.51 -47.21
CA ASP A 156 43.45 33.85 -47.62
C ASP A 156 43.91 34.67 -46.40
N SER A 157 45.04 34.23 -45.82
CA SER A 157 45.69 34.71 -44.60
C SER A 157 45.98 36.22 -44.49
N LYS A 158 45.58 37.04 -45.47
CA LYS A 158 45.71 38.51 -45.45
C LYS A 158 44.46 39.26 -45.04
N TRP A 159 43.26 38.67 -45.11
CA TRP A 159 42.01 39.38 -44.79
C TRP A 159 41.50 39.14 -43.36
N VAL A 160 42.10 38.16 -42.65
CA VAL A 160 41.68 37.70 -41.31
C VAL A 160 42.66 38.15 -40.20
N SER A 161 43.72 38.90 -40.52
CA SER A 161 44.74 39.34 -39.56
C SER A 161 44.25 40.28 -38.44
N TRP A 162 43.02 40.79 -38.53
CA TRP A 162 42.40 41.66 -37.52
C TRP A 162 41.48 40.89 -36.55
N LEU A 163 41.22 39.60 -36.80
CA LEU A 163 40.50 38.75 -35.85
C LEU A 163 41.50 38.25 -34.80
N PRO A 164 41.25 38.48 -33.49
CA PRO A 164 42.11 37.97 -32.44
C PRO A 164 42.20 36.45 -32.57
N ASN A 165 43.43 35.95 -32.63
CA ASN A 165 43.76 34.54 -32.75
C ASN A 165 42.90 33.77 -31.73
N ARG A 166 41.93 32.98 -32.20
CA ARG A 166 41.12 32.11 -31.33
C ARG A 166 42.03 30.98 -30.87
N GLY A 167 42.92 31.27 -29.92
CA GLY A 167 43.65 30.24 -29.18
C GLY A 167 42.64 29.23 -28.67
N GLY A 168 42.92 27.95 -28.89
CA GLY A 168 42.02 26.84 -28.56
C GLY A 168 41.44 27.05 -27.17
N LYS A 169 40.12 27.15 -27.10
CA LYS A 169 39.41 27.34 -25.84
C LYS A 169 39.53 26.05 -25.05
N THR A 170 40.56 25.89 -24.23
CA THR A 170 40.68 24.75 -23.33
C THR A 170 39.78 24.99 -22.13
N ALA A 171 38.81 24.11 -21.89
CA ALA A 171 38.04 24.07 -20.66
C ALA A 171 38.72 23.06 -19.71
N GLY A 172 39.31 23.54 -18.61
CA GLY A 172 40.00 22.69 -17.63
C GLY A 172 41.31 22.08 -18.14
N ASP A 173 41.61 20.85 -17.70
CA ASP A 173 42.85 20.11 -17.99
C ASP A 173 42.83 19.38 -19.35
N MET A 174 41.79 19.57 -20.17
CA MET A 174 41.64 18.88 -21.46
C MET A 174 42.61 19.47 -22.50
N THR A 175 43.24 18.59 -23.27
CA THR A 175 44.07 19.02 -24.41
C THR A 175 43.20 19.71 -25.47
N PRO A 176 43.76 20.60 -26.31
CA PRO A 176 43.01 21.25 -27.40
C PRO A 176 42.35 20.25 -28.37
N GLU A 177 42.96 19.08 -28.58
CA GLU A 177 42.44 18.01 -29.43
C GLU A 177 41.24 17.30 -28.79
N GLU A 178 41.33 16.95 -27.51
CA GLU A 178 40.22 16.34 -26.75
C GLU A 178 39.02 17.30 -26.64
N TYR A 179 39.27 18.60 -26.46
CA TYR A 179 38.21 19.60 -26.43
C TYR A 179 37.50 19.71 -27.79
N ALA A 180 38.26 19.73 -28.90
CA ALA A 180 37.67 19.76 -30.24
C ALA A 180 36.82 18.50 -30.51
N ALA A 181 37.35 17.31 -30.18
CA ALA A 181 36.64 16.05 -30.29
C ALA A 181 35.36 16.02 -29.43
N GLN A 182 35.40 16.58 -28.21
CA GLN A 182 34.20 16.69 -27.36
C GLN A 182 33.16 17.62 -28.00
N ILE A 183 33.55 18.77 -28.54
CA ILE A 183 32.62 19.69 -29.21
C ILE A 183 31.98 19.05 -30.45
N GLU A 184 32.74 18.27 -31.21
CA GLU A 184 32.23 17.50 -32.34
C GLU A 184 31.26 16.41 -31.89
N ARG A 185 31.58 15.67 -30.83
CA ARG A 185 30.68 14.70 -30.19
C ARG A 185 29.38 15.38 -29.74
N GLU A 186 29.46 16.51 -29.04
CA GLU A 186 28.27 17.26 -28.58
C GLU A 186 27.42 17.78 -29.73
N ARG A 187 28.04 18.20 -30.84
CA ARG A 187 27.33 18.59 -32.06
C ARG A 187 26.59 17.40 -32.65
N ALA A 188 27.23 16.24 -32.75
CA ALA A 188 26.61 15.03 -33.27
C ALA A 188 25.45 14.56 -32.39
N ILE A 189 25.60 14.58 -31.06
CA ILE A 189 24.52 14.27 -30.11
C ILE A 189 23.34 15.21 -30.33
N LYS A 190 23.59 16.52 -30.41
CA LYS A 190 22.54 17.51 -30.64
C LYS A 190 21.81 17.31 -31.97
N THR A 191 22.54 16.93 -33.02
CA THR A 191 21.95 16.58 -34.33
C THR A 191 21.03 15.37 -34.18
N VAL A 192 21.51 14.28 -33.58
CA VAL A 192 20.72 13.06 -33.34
C VAL A 192 19.48 13.34 -32.49
N THR A 193 19.62 14.04 -31.35
CA THR A 193 18.49 14.41 -30.48
C THR A 193 17.45 15.25 -31.21
N LYS A 194 17.86 16.15 -32.11
CA LYS A 194 16.93 16.98 -32.89
C LYS A 194 16.29 16.21 -34.05
N ALA A 195 17.01 15.25 -34.62
CA ALA A 195 16.54 14.45 -35.74
C ALA A 195 15.47 13.45 -35.31
N ILE A 196 15.52 12.94 -34.08
CA ILE A 196 14.63 11.90 -33.58
C ILE A 196 13.34 12.49 -33.00
N ASP A 197 12.24 11.83 -33.31
CA ASP A 197 10.87 12.14 -32.91
C ASP A 197 10.21 10.83 -32.48
N VAL A 198 9.85 10.70 -31.21
CA VAL A 198 9.30 9.46 -30.65
C VAL A 198 7.80 9.66 -30.42
N GLU A 199 7.00 8.85 -31.09
CA GLU A 199 5.54 8.88 -30.98
C GLU A 199 5.05 7.62 -30.26
N VAL A 200 4.40 7.81 -29.11
CA VAL A 200 3.75 6.73 -28.35
C VAL A 200 2.25 6.74 -28.65
N ALA A 201 1.72 5.59 -29.09
CA ALA A 201 0.29 5.48 -29.37
C ALA A 201 -0.55 5.58 -28.09
N LYS A 202 -1.63 6.37 -28.12
CA LYS A 202 -2.59 6.46 -26.99
C LYS A 202 -3.23 5.08 -26.76
N ASN A 203 -2.98 4.48 -25.60
CA ASN A 203 -3.41 3.12 -25.23
C ASN A 203 -2.82 1.99 -26.10
N GLY A 204 -1.65 2.21 -26.72
CA GLY A 204 -0.96 1.20 -27.55
C GLY A 204 0.28 0.60 -26.88
N TYR A 205 0.67 -0.59 -27.34
CA TYR A 205 1.89 -1.32 -26.91
C TYR A 205 3.08 -1.08 -27.85
N THR A 206 2.97 -0.07 -28.72
CA THR A 206 3.95 0.21 -29.76
C THR A 206 4.52 1.61 -29.60
N VAL A 207 5.84 1.69 -29.77
CA VAL A 207 6.58 2.95 -29.80
C VAL A 207 7.10 3.14 -31.22
N ALA A 208 6.66 4.19 -31.88
CA ALA A 208 7.14 4.58 -33.20
C ALA A 208 8.31 5.54 -33.02
N VAL A 209 9.45 5.22 -33.62
CA VAL A 209 10.64 6.07 -33.63
C VAL A 209 10.80 6.60 -35.05
N ALA A 210 10.61 7.90 -35.21
CA ALA A 210 10.79 8.59 -36.48
C ALA A 210 12.05 9.46 -36.43
N GLY A 211 12.74 9.57 -37.55
CA GLY A 211 13.87 10.46 -37.74
C GLY A 211 13.64 11.40 -38.91
N LYS A 212 14.13 12.64 -38.82
CA LYS A 212 14.12 13.64 -39.90
C LYS A 212 15.54 14.17 -40.09
N GLU A 213 16.14 13.92 -41.25
CA GLU A 213 17.48 14.41 -41.60
C GLU A 213 17.58 14.68 -43.10
N ASP A 214 18.64 15.37 -43.51
CA ASP A 214 18.85 15.75 -44.91
C ASP A 214 19.34 14.61 -45.81
N ASP A 215 19.73 13.47 -45.24
CA ASP A 215 20.14 12.28 -45.99
C ASP A 215 19.34 11.03 -45.59
N PRO A 216 18.73 10.31 -46.56
CA PRO A 216 17.89 9.15 -46.30
C PRO A 216 18.66 7.97 -45.68
N VAL A 217 19.94 7.79 -46.00
CA VAL A 217 20.78 6.71 -45.44
C VAL A 217 21.23 7.07 -44.03
N LEU A 218 21.56 8.34 -43.78
CA LEU A 218 21.94 8.80 -42.45
C LEU A 218 20.78 8.65 -41.46
N VAL A 219 19.59 9.17 -41.81
CA VAL A 219 18.42 9.12 -40.93
C VAL A 219 18.01 7.68 -40.62
N GLN A 220 18.11 6.78 -41.61
CA GLN A 220 17.86 5.36 -41.39
C GLN A 220 18.88 4.77 -40.39
N SER A 221 20.17 5.07 -40.57
CA SER A 221 21.21 4.56 -39.68
C SER A 221 21.11 5.09 -38.26
N ILE A 222 20.69 6.36 -38.09
CA ILE A 222 20.45 6.97 -36.78
C ILE A 222 19.25 6.29 -36.08
N VAL A 223 18.12 6.16 -36.78
CA VAL A 223 16.92 5.53 -36.21
C VAL A 223 17.19 4.06 -35.85
N GLN A 224 17.88 3.31 -36.73
CA GLN A 224 18.25 1.93 -36.45
C GLN A 224 19.21 1.83 -35.24
N ALA A 225 20.22 2.69 -35.18
CA ALA A 225 21.16 2.70 -34.07
C ALA A 225 20.47 2.98 -32.73
N VAL A 226 19.54 3.94 -32.70
CA VAL A 226 18.76 4.24 -31.48
C VAL A 226 17.89 3.06 -31.05
N MET A 227 17.23 2.38 -31.98
CA MET A 227 16.42 1.20 -31.66
C MET A 227 17.26 0.03 -31.14
N ASP A 228 18.42 -0.23 -31.76
CA ASP A 228 19.34 -1.29 -31.34
C ASP A 228 19.94 -1.01 -29.94
N GLU A 229 20.42 0.22 -29.71
CA GLU A 229 21.05 0.61 -28.44
C GLU A 229 20.06 0.68 -27.28
N PHE A 230 18.83 1.10 -27.56
CA PHE A 230 17.78 1.13 -26.55
C PHE A 230 17.49 -0.25 -25.95
N GLY A 231 17.49 -1.31 -26.77
CA GLY A 231 17.27 -2.68 -26.30
C GLY A 231 18.29 -3.10 -25.23
N SER A 232 19.56 -2.75 -25.44
CA SER A 232 20.67 -3.05 -24.53
C SER A 232 20.62 -2.17 -23.27
N PHE A 233 20.38 -0.87 -23.44
CA PHE A 233 20.24 0.08 -22.33
C PHE A 233 19.07 -0.29 -21.41
N HIS A 234 17.95 -0.73 -21.97
CA HIS A 234 16.78 -1.11 -21.19
C HIS A 234 17.06 -2.31 -20.28
N VAL A 235 17.83 -3.31 -20.74
CA VAL A 235 18.25 -4.45 -19.90
C VAL A 235 19.20 -3.98 -18.79
N GLU A 236 20.17 -3.12 -19.12
CA GLU A 236 21.14 -2.57 -18.16
C GLU A 236 20.47 -1.74 -17.06
N ALA A 237 19.56 -0.85 -17.44
CA ALA A 237 18.87 0.05 -16.52
C ALA A 237 17.91 -0.68 -15.56
N HIS A 238 17.34 -1.81 -15.98
CA HIS A 238 16.38 -2.59 -15.18
C HIS A 238 17.03 -3.79 -14.46
N GLN A 239 18.33 -4.00 -14.61
CA GLN A 239 19.03 -5.08 -13.93
C GLN A 239 19.25 -4.73 -12.44
N VAL A 240 18.58 -5.47 -11.54
CA VAL A 240 18.82 -5.35 -10.09
C VAL A 240 20.05 -6.15 -9.70
N LYS A 241 21.22 -5.49 -9.70
CA LYS A 241 22.49 -6.10 -9.31
C LYS A 241 22.42 -6.56 -7.84
N GLY A 242 22.77 -7.83 -7.60
CA GLY A 242 22.91 -8.40 -6.26
C GLY A 242 21.63 -8.94 -5.61
N SER A 243 20.48 -8.90 -6.30
CA SER A 243 19.21 -9.47 -5.80
C SER A 243 19.33 -10.95 -5.46
N GLU A 244 19.93 -11.76 -6.35
CA GLU A 244 20.16 -13.19 -6.10
C GLU A 244 21.00 -13.42 -4.82
N SER A 245 22.13 -12.72 -4.68
CA SER A 245 22.99 -12.87 -3.50
C SER A 245 22.32 -12.43 -2.20
N PHE A 246 21.47 -11.41 -2.25
CA PHE A 246 20.69 -10.97 -1.11
C PHE A 246 19.71 -12.05 -0.66
N PHE A 247 18.91 -12.59 -1.59
CA PHE A 247 17.93 -13.62 -1.27
C PHE A 247 18.57 -14.98 -0.92
N ASP A 248 19.78 -15.26 -1.42
CA ASP A 248 20.53 -16.46 -1.03
C ASP A 248 20.92 -16.42 0.45
N VAL A 249 21.43 -15.27 0.92
CA VAL A 249 21.71 -15.05 2.35
C VAL A 249 20.42 -15.14 3.16
N GLN A 250 19.36 -14.46 2.76
CA GLN A 250 18.07 -14.47 3.47
C GLN A 250 17.44 -15.86 3.55
N ALA A 251 17.52 -16.67 2.48
CA ALA A 251 17.00 -18.04 2.45
C ALA A 251 17.85 -18.99 3.30
N SER A 252 19.18 -18.82 3.31
CA SER A 252 20.07 -19.63 4.14
C SER A 252 19.86 -19.38 5.64
N GLU A 253 19.67 -18.10 6.02
CA GLU A 253 19.43 -17.71 7.41
C GLU A 253 18.06 -18.18 7.89
N SER A 254 17.00 -17.92 7.12
CA SER A 254 15.64 -18.38 7.47
C SER A 254 15.55 -19.90 7.52
N ARG A 255 16.26 -20.63 6.64
CA ARG A 255 16.38 -22.10 6.72
C ARG A 255 16.97 -22.56 8.05
N ARG A 256 18.05 -21.91 8.50
CA ARG A 256 18.70 -22.25 9.77
C ARG A 256 17.75 -22.01 10.95
N LEU A 257 17.02 -20.90 10.93
CA LEU A 257 16.02 -20.56 11.95
C LEU A 257 14.86 -21.56 11.96
N ALA A 258 14.32 -21.92 10.80
CA ALA A 258 13.25 -22.90 10.68
C ALA A 258 13.66 -24.29 11.22
N ILE A 259 14.86 -24.75 10.87
CA ILE A 259 15.41 -26.01 11.39
C ILE A 259 15.60 -25.95 12.90
N ALA A 260 16.14 -24.84 13.42
CA ALA A 260 16.35 -24.67 14.85
C ALA A 260 15.02 -24.63 15.63
N ALA A 261 14.02 -23.90 15.14
CA ALA A 261 12.69 -23.83 15.75
C ALA A 261 12.00 -25.21 15.76
N ARG A 262 12.05 -25.94 14.64
CA ARG A 262 11.46 -27.28 14.54
C ARG A 262 12.18 -28.30 15.41
N LYS A 263 13.51 -28.21 15.52
CA LYS A 263 14.30 -29.02 16.44
C LYS A 263 13.92 -28.75 17.90
N LYS A 264 13.82 -27.47 18.29
CA LYS A 264 13.39 -27.06 19.63
C LYS A 264 12.00 -27.60 19.96
N LEU A 265 11.04 -27.49 19.04
CA LEU A 265 9.71 -28.08 19.18
C LEU A 265 9.76 -29.60 19.42
N GLN A 266 10.60 -30.32 18.66
CA GLN A 266 10.76 -31.76 18.81
C GLN A 266 11.41 -32.15 20.14
N GLU A 267 12.45 -31.44 20.57
CA GLU A 267 13.14 -31.66 21.84
C GLU A 267 12.19 -31.43 23.02
N THR A 268 11.48 -30.30 23.03
CA THR A 268 10.48 -30.00 24.05
C THR A 268 9.35 -31.04 24.09
N ARG A 269 8.86 -31.48 22.92
CA ARG A 269 7.85 -32.55 22.87
C ARG A 269 8.35 -33.86 23.49
N ASN A 270 9.62 -34.19 23.28
CA ASN A 270 10.23 -35.40 23.85
C ASN A 270 10.47 -35.26 25.37
N GLU A 271 10.88 -34.09 25.84
CA GLU A 271 11.10 -33.79 27.26
C GLU A 271 9.81 -33.87 28.09
N MET A 272 8.69 -33.41 27.53
CA MET A 272 7.39 -33.44 28.20
C MET A 272 6.84 -34.85 28.42
N GLY A 273 7.24 -35.82 27.57
CA GLY A 273 6.87 -37.24 27.73
C GLY A 273 5.41 -37.59 27.47
N TRP A 274 4.56 -36.62 27.10
CA TRP A 274 3.16 -36.83 26.75
C TRP A 274 3.01 -37.20 25.26
N ILE A 275 2.33 -38.30 24.96
CA ILE A 275 2.06 -38.72 23.57
C ILE A 275 1.05 -37.78 22.89
N SER A 276 0.02 -37.38 23.63
CA SER A 276 -1.01 -36.43 23.22
C SER A 276 -1.49 -35.67 24.44
N ALA A 277 -1.56 -34.34 24.31
CA ALA A 277 -2.06 -33.46 25.37
C ALA A 277 -3.52 -33.77 25.72
N GLU A 278 -4.38 -33.93 24.70
CA GLU A 278 -5.80 -34.23 24.89
C GLU A 278 -6.01 -35.58 25.59
N SER A 279 -5.25 -36.60 25.18
CA SER A 279 -5.32 -37.92 25.82
C SER A 279 -4.82 -37.87 27.27
N ALA A 280 -3.76 -37.10 27.54
CA ALA A 280 -3.22 -36.95 28.89
C ALA A 280 -4.19 -36.18 29.80
N GLU A 281 -4.80 -35.11 29.30
CA GLU A 281 -5.78 -34.30 30.03
C GLU A 281 -6.99 -35.13 30.43
N ARG A 282 -7.53 -35.91 29.48
CA ARG A 282 -8.63 -36.83 29.74
C ARG A 282 -8.28 -37.86 30.81
N THR A 283 -7.12 -38.50 30.68
CA THR A 283 -6.65 -39.54 31.62
C THR A 283 -6.47 -38.97 33.04
N LEU A 284 -5.87 -37.79 33.15
CA LEU A 284 -5.66 -37.12 34.43
C LEU A 284 -6.99 -36.68 35.05
N SER A 285 -7.91 -36.15 34.24
CA SER A 285 -9.24 -35.73 34.71
C SER A 285 -10.07 -36.90 35.22
N GLU A 286 -10.12 -38.01 34.47
CA GLU A 286 -10.79 -39.25 34.90
C GLU A 286 -10.16 -39.79 36.20
N ARG A 287 -8.83 -39.70 36.34
CA ARG A 287 -8.12 -40.11 37.55
C ARG A 287 -8.40 -39.22 38.76
N ILE A 288 -8.50 -37.90 38.56
CA ILE A 288 -8.88 -36.94 39.61
C ILE A 288 -10.27 -37.28 40.14
N ILE A 289 -11.25 -37.47 39.25
CA ILE A 289 -12.63 -37.83 39.62
C ILE A 289 -12.65 -39.15 40.42
N ASP A 290 -11.92 -40.18 39.97
CA ASP A 290 -11.78 -41.46 40.70
C ASP A 290 -11.17 -41.27 42.10
N LEU A 291 -10.13 -40.45 42.24
CA LEU A 291 -9.49 -40.16 43.52
C LEU A 291 -10.39 -39.34 44.45
N GLU A 292 -11.14 -38.36 43.93
CA GLU A 292 -12.10 -37.56 44.70
C GLU A 292 -13.24 -38.43 45.25
N MET A 293 -13.79 -39.34 44.43
CA MET A 293 -14.80 -40.31 44.89
C MET A 293 -14.24 -41.23 45.99
N LYS A 294 -13.00 -41.72 45.81
CA LYS A 294 -12.33 -42.56 46.81
C LYS A 294 -12.03 -41.81 48.10
N LEU A 295 -11.65 -40.53 48.00
CA LEU A 295 -11.41 -39.67 49.15
C LEU A 295 -12.70 -39.45 49.94
N SER A 296 -13.79 -39.07 49.26
CA SER A 296 -15.10 -38.89 49.89
C SER A 296 -15.62 -40.16 50.58
N THR A 297 -15.39 -41.32 49.96
CA THR A 297 -15.74 -42.62 50.57
C THR A 297 -14.88 -42.89 51.80
N ALA A 298 -13.56 -42.70 51.73
CA ALA A 298 -12.65 -42.90 52.86
C ALA A 298 -12.94 -41.93 54.03
N ASP A 299 -13.26 -40.67 53.73
CA ASP A 299 -13.68 -39.68 54.72
C ASP A 299 -14.97 -40.10 55.43
N SER A 300 -15.95 -40.62 54.68
CA SER A 300 -17.21 -41.11 55.24
C SER A 300 -17.00 -42.34 56.12
N GLU A 301 -16.21 -43.32 55.66
CA GLU A 301 -15.85 -44.52 56.43
C GLU A 301 -15.08 -44.15 57.71
N LEU A 302 -14.16 -43.18 57.63
CA LEU A 302 -13.39 -42.70 58.77
C LEU A 302 -14.29 -42.01 59.80
N ALA A 303 -15.17 -41.11 59.36
CA ALA A 303 -16.11 -40.42 60.23
C ALA A 303 -17.05 -41.40 60.95
N GLU A 304 -17.50 -42.46 60.26
CA GLU A 304 -18.29 -43.54 60.86
C GLU A 304 -17.49 -44.28 61.95
N ALA A 305 -16.25 -44.69 61.64
CA ALA A 305 -15.40 -45.42 62.59
C ALA A 305 -15.05 -44.57 63.82
N ILE A 306 -14.77 -43.27 63.64
CA ILE A 306 -14.53 -42.34 64.76
C ILE A 306 -15.78 -42.23 65.64
N SER A 307 -16.96 -42.02 65.04
CA SER A 307 -18.23 -41.90 65.78
C SER A 307 -18.55 -43.18 66.56
N GLN A 308 -18.31 -44.36 65.98
CA GLN A 308 -18.46 -45.65 66.65
C GLN A 308 -17.47 -45.82 67.81
N ALA A 309 -16.20 -45.43 67.62
CA ALA A 309 -15.19 -45.48 68.67
C ALA A 309 -15.53 -44.55 69.85
N GLU A 310 -16.04 -43.34 69.57
CA GLU A 310 -16.49 -42.41 70.60
C GLU A 310 -17.68 -42.96 71.40
N GLU A 311 -18.65 -43.58 70.72
CA GLU A 311 -19.79 -44.19 71.39
C GLU A 311 -19.38 -45.38 72.27
N LEU A 312 -18.55 -46.29 71.77
CA LEU A 312 -18.01 -47.41 72.56
C LEU A 312 -17.20 -46.91 73.76
N ARG A 313 -16.43 -45.82 73.59
CA ARG A 313 -15.72 -45.16 74.69
C ARG A 313 -16.66 -44.60 75.74
N ARG A 314 -17.80 -44.01 75.35
CA ARG A 314 -18.84 -43.55 76.30
C ARG A 314 -19.43 -44.73 77.09
N GLN A 315 -19.76 -45.82 76.40
CA GLN A 315 -20.32 -47.03 77.03
C GLN A 315 -19.33 -47.69 78.00
N LEU A 316 -18.03 -47.72 77.66
CA LEU A 316 -16.96 -48.18 78.54
C LEU A 316 -16.84 -47.33 79.81
N ALA A 317 -17.01 -46.01 79.70
CA ALA A 317 -16.94 -45.10 80.85
C ALA A 317 -18.12 -45.28 81.82
N THR A 318 -19.28 -45.76 81.34
CA THR A 318 -20.47 -46.01 82.15
C THR A 318 -20.58 -47.44 82.68
N THR A 319 -19.77 -48.37 82.18
CA THR A 319 -19.83 -49.80 82.55
C THR A 319 -18.79 -50.11 83.63
N ASP A 320 -19.23 -50.65 84.76
CA ASP A 320 -18.32 -51.04 85.84
C ASP A 320 -17.37 -52.17 85.40
N GLN A 321 -16.08 -51.99 85.69
CA GLN A 321 -15.02 -52.94 85.33
C GLN A 321 -15.10 -54.23 86.15
N TRP A 322 -15.58 -54.16 87.38
CA TRP A 322 -15.61 -55.26 88.34
C TRP A 322 -17.06 -55.52 88.74
N VAL A 323 -17.48 -56.79 88.69
CA VAL A 323 -18.82 -57.21 89.11
C VAL A 323 -18.67 -58.36 90.11
N PRO A 324 -19.43 -58.36 91.22
CA PRO A 324 -19.39 -59.46 92.18
C PRO A 324 -20.00 -60.73 91.55
N VAL A 325 -19.21 -61.79 91.42
CA VAL A 325 -19.64 -63.06 90.78
C VAL A 325 -20.11 -64.08 91.81
N GLU A 326 -19.62 -63.98 93.04
CA GLU A 326 -19.96 -64.90 94.14
C GLU A 326 -19.98 -64.14 95.47
N VAL A 327 -21.15 -64.06 96.10
CA VAL A 327 -21.31 -63.62 97.50
C VAL A 327 -21.47 -64.88 98.32
N THR A 328 -20.39 -65.38 98.91
CA THR A 328 -20.48 -66.55 99.80
C THR A 328 -20.98 -66.09 101.16
N LEU A 329 -22.28 -66.24 101.41
CA LEU A 329 -22.89 -66.04 102.72
C LEU A 329 -22.65 -67.30 103.58
N GLY A 330 -22.16 -67.12 104.81
CA GLY A 330 -21.99 -68.23 105.76
C GLY A 330 -20.67 -68.97 105.65
N ILE A 331 -19.55 -68.26 105.45
CA ILE A 331 -18.22 -68.84 105.69
C ILE A 331 -18.17 -69.34 107.14
N ALA A 332 -17.87 -70.62 107.33
CA ALA A 332 -17.75 -71.23 108.66
C ALA A 332 -16.70 -70.47 109.49
N ASN A 333 -17.16 -69.69 110.46
CA ASN A 333 -16.29 -69.01 111.39
C ASN A 333 -15.84 -70.04 112.41
N ALA A 334 -14.74 -70.76 112.16
CA ALA A 334 -14.26 -71.78 113.10
C ALA A 334 -14.11 -71.23 114.53
N ALA A 335 -13.76 -69.95 114.69
CA ALA A 335 -13.72 -69.28 115.99
C ALA A 335 -15.14 -69.04 116.55
N GLY A 336 -16.08 -68.57 115.73
CA GLY A 336 -17.49 -68.38 116.10
C GLY A 336 -18.23 -69.68 116.42
N ASP A 337 -17.99 -70.73 115.65
CA ASP A 337 -18.54 -72.08 115.85
C ASP A 337 -17.95 -72.73 117.11
N GLN A 338 -16.64 -72.57 117.35
CA GLN A 338 -15.99 -72.99 118.60
C GLN A 338 -16.53 -72.22 119.81
N MET A 339 -16.75 -70.90 119.68
CA MET A 339 -17.36 -70.08 120.74
C MET A 339 -18.80 -70.50 121.02
N ARG A 340 -19.58 -70.86 119.98
CA ARG A 340 -20.93 -71.42 120.13
C ARG A 340 -20.91 -72.79 120.81
N SER A 341 -19.96 -73.66 120.47
CA SER A 341 -19.78 -74.95 121.15
C SER A 341 -19.42 -74.74 122.62
N GLN A 342 -18.50 -73.82 122.93
CA GLN A 342 -18.13 -73.50 124.32
C GLN A 342 -19.32 -72.91 125.10
N LEU A 343 -20.12 -72.04 124.48
CA LEU A 343 -21.34 -71.53 125.09
C LEU A 343 -22.34 -72.66 125.34
N TYR A 344 -22.50 -73.57 124.38
CA TYR A 344 -23.38 -74.73 124.53
C TYR A 344 -22.90 -75.68 125.64
N ASP A 345 -21.60 -75.95 125.73
CA ASP A 345 -21.01 -76.75 126.81
C ASP A 345 -21.24 -76.12 128.19
N VAL A 346 -21.12 -74.79 128.28
CA VAL A 346 -21.42 -74.04 129.51
C VAL A 346 -22.92 -74.05 129.84
N GLN A 347 -23.81 -74.02 128.84
CA GLN A 347 -25.26 -74.16 129.02
C GLN A 347 -25.66 -75.56 129.51
N VAL A 348 -25.02 -76.61 128.98
CA VAL A 348 -25.22 -77.99 129.45
C VAL A 348 -24.73 -78.14 130.89
N GLN A 349 -23.54 -77.60 131.22
CA GLN A 349 -23.03 -77.58 132.60
C GLN A 349 -23.95 -76.81 133.57
N ASP A 350 -24.52 -75.70 133.12
CA ASP A 350 -25.51 -74.96 133.91
C ASP A 350 -26.73 -75.82 134.22
N GLY A 351 -27.28 -76.53 133.23
CA GLY A 351 -28.43 -77.44 133.40
C GLY A 351 -28.15 -78.64 134.33
N ASP A 352 -26.97 -79.28 134.19
CA ASP A 352 -26.57 -80.41 135.04
C ASP A 352 -26.35 -80.00 136.50
N GLU A 353 -25.78 -78.81 136.73
CA GLU A 353 -25.52 -78.29 138.07
C GLU A 353 -26.80 -77.74 138.72
N LEU A 354 -27.75 -77.20 137.94
CA LEU A 354 -29.08 -76.80 138.42
C LEU A 354 -29.87 -77.99 138.98
N ALA A 355 -29.66 -79.19 138.43
CA ALA A 355 -30.28 -80.42 138.92
C ALA A 355 -29.71 -80.91 140.27
N ARG A 356 -28.53 -80.40 140.69
CA ARG A 356 -27.79 -80.87 141.87
C ARG A 356 -27.52 -79.80 142.93
N LEU A 357 -27.50 -78.52 142.56
CA LEU A 357 -27.13 -77.40 143.42
C LEU A 357 -28.24 -76.33 143.47
N SER A 358 -28.45 -75.74 144.63
CA SER A 358 -29.40 -74.62 144.80
C SER A 358 -28.87 -73.33 144.14
N PRO A 359 -29.74 -72.47 143.57
CA PRO A 359 -29.34 -71.22 142.89
C PRO A 359 -28.48 -70.24 143.71
N SER A 360 -28.42 -70.39 145.04
CA SER A 360 -27.64 -69.54 145.94
C SER A 360 -26.19 -70.01 146.16
N HIS A 361 -25.80 -71.18 145.63
CA HIS A 361 -24.48 -71.77 145.88
C HIS A 361 -23.34 -71.03 145.14
N PRO A 362 -22.18 -70.73 145.77
CA PRO A 362 -21.09 -69.97 145.15
C PRO A 362 -20.54 -70.58 143.84
N ARG A 363 -20.59 -71.92 143.69
CA ARG A 363 -20.18 -72.59 142.44
C ARG A 363 -21.13 -72.30 141.27
N TYR A 364 -22.44 -72.23 141.53
CA TYR A 364 -23.44 -71.96 140.50
C TYR A 364 -23.32 -70.52 139.96
N LYS A 365 -23.09 -69.54 140.85
CA LYS A 365 -22.86 -68.13 140.44
C LYS A 365 -21.65 -67.97 139.50
N ARG A 366 -20.60 -68.79 139.67
CA ARG A 366 -19.42 -68.78 138.77
C ARG A 366 -19.74 -69.31 137.38
N ILE A 367 -20.58 -70.34 137.28
CA ILE A 367 -21.01 -70.90 135.99
C ILE A 367 -21.87 -69.86 135.26
N ARG A 368 -22.81 -69.22 135.98
CA ARG A 368 -23.64 -68.16 135.42
C ARG A 368 -22.83 -66.95 134.92
N SER A 369 -21.81 -66.53 135.66
CA SER A 369 -20.89 -65.48 135.20
C SER A 369 -20.09 -65.90 133.95
N LYS A 370 -19.72 -67.18 133.82
CA LYS A 370 -19.08 -67.72 132.62
C LYS A 370 -20.04 -67.79 131.44
N MET A 371 -21.32 -68.10 131.68
CA MET A 371 -22.36 -68.12 130.65
C MET A 371 -22.58 -66.72 130.08
N ASP A 372 -22.78 -65.70 130.93
CA ASP A 372 -22.93 -64.30 130.49
C ASP A 372 -21.73 -63.81 129.70
N GLN A 373 -20.50 -64.17 130.13
CA GLN A 373 -19.28 -63.80 129.41
C GLN A 373 -19.20 -64.49 128.04
N SER A 374 -19.54 -65.78 127.98
CA SER A 374 -19.53 -66.57 126.74
C SER A 374 -20.63 -66.12 125.77
N GLU A 375 -21.79 -65.71 126.29
CA GLU A 375 -22.90 -65.17 125.49
C GLU A 375 -22.55 -63.81 124.87
N ARG A 376 -21.83 -62.95 125.61
CA ARG A 376 -21.31 -61.68 125.08
C ARG A 376 -20.27 -61.90 123.99
N LEU A 377 -19.34 -62.83 124.20
CA LEU A 377 -18.31 -63.20 123.22
C LEU A 377 -18.92 -63.83 121.96
N ALA A 378 -19.90 -64.72 122.10
CA ALA A 378 -20.63 -65.29 120.97
C ALA A 378 -21.54 -64.27 120.26
N GLY A 379 -21.98 -63.23 120.97
CA GLY A 379 -22.82 -62.17 120.42
C GLY A 379 -22.08 -61.12 119.60
N SER A 380 -20.82 -60.83 119.92
CA SER A 380 -19.99 -59.86 119.17
C SER A 380 -19.51 -60.39 117.81
N GLU A 381 -19.46 -61.70 117.61
CA GLU A 381 -19.04 -62.35 116.35
C GLU A 381 -20.20 -62.65 115.38
N ARG A 382 -21.42 -62.11 115.64
CA ARG A 382 -22.62 -62.35 114.80
C ARG A 382 -22.66 -61.55 113.49
N GLU A 383 -21.69 -60.68 113.22
CA GLU A 383 -21.60 -60.00 111.92
C GLU A 383 -21.22 -61.02 110.83
N GLU A 384 -22.18 -61.33 109.95
CA GLU A 384 -21.95 -62.13 108.74
C GLU A 384 -20.84 -61.47 107.92
N ARG A 385 -19.66 -62.09 107.91
CA ARG A 385 -18.59 -61.71 106.98
C ARG A 385 -18.98 -62.19 105.59
N GLN A 386 -19.24 -61.25 104.70
CA GLN A 386 -19.38 -61.50 103.27
C GLN A 386 -17.99 -61.40 102.64
N GLU A 387 -17.50 -62.48 102.06
CA GLU A 387 -16.38 -62.41 101.12
C GLU A 387 -16.97 -62.27 99.72
N THR A 388 -16.83 -61.07 99.15
CA THR A 388 -17.23 -60.79 97.77
C THR A 388 -16.04 -61.08 96.87
N ARG A 389 -16.16 -62.09 96.00
CA ARG A 389 -15.17 -62.30 94.92
C ARG A 389 -15.60 -61.48 93.72
N GLU A 390 -14.82 -60.45 93.41
CA GLU A 390 -14.97 -59.65 92.21
C GLU A 390 -14.28 -60.35 91.03
N ALA A 391 -14.97 -60.41 89.89
CA ALA A 391 -14.33 -60.76 88.63
C ALA A 391 -14.48 -59.60 87.65
N ILE A 392 -13.63 -59.60 86.62
CA ILE A 392 -13.76 -58.62 85.55
C ILE A 392 -15.08 -58.84 84.84
N ASN A 393 -15.82 -57.75 84.64
CA ASN A 393 -17.08 -57.76 83.93
C ASN A 393 -16.85 -58.23 82.46
N PRO A 394 -17.46 -59.34 82.02
CA PRO A 394 -17.31 -59.81 80.65
C PRO A 394 -17.84 -58.81 79.62
N VAL A 395 -18.83 -57.99 79.97
CA VAL A 395 -19.35 -56.92 79.10
C VAL A 395 -18.30 -55.82 78.90
N TYR A 396 -17.57 -55.46 79.95
CA TYR A 396 -16.48 -54.48 79.86
C TYR A 396 -15.35 -54.99 78.95
N GLN A 397 -14.95 -56.26 79.09
CA GLN A 397 -13.91 -56.86 78.23
C GLN A 397 -14.29 -56.88 76.75
N GLU A 398 -15.55 -57.22 76.46
CA GLU A 398 -16.07 -57.22 75.09
C GLU A 398 -16.10 -55.80 74.50
N LEU A 399 -16.64 -54.83 75.25
CA LEU A 399 -16.66 -53.42 74.82
C LEU A 399 -15.25 -52.86 74.58
N GLU A 400 -14.28 -53.20 75.44
CA GLU A 400 -12.89 -52.76 75.29
C GLU A 400 -12.26 -53.38 74.02
N THR A 401 -12.52 -54.66 73.77
CA THR A 401 -12.05 -55.34 72.56
C THR A 401 -12.64 -54.72 71.29
N GLN A 402 -13.96 -54.43 71.31
CA GLN A 402 -14.64 -53.74 70.21
C GLN A 402 -14.09 -52.33 70.01
N PHE A 403 -13.88 -51.56 71.08
CA PHE A 403 -13.31 -50.22 71.02
C PHE A 403 -11.92 -50.23 70.38
N GLN A 404 -11.02 -51.12 70.82
CA GLN A 404 -9.68 -51.22 70.24
C GLN A 404 -9.73 -51.64 68.75
N THR A 405 -10.67 -52.52 68.38
CA THR A 405 -10.86 -52.93 66.98
C THR A 405 -11.33 -51.78 66.10
N VAL A 406 -12.35 -51.03 66.53
CA VAL A 406 -12.85 -49.87 65.79
C VAL A 406 -11.80 -48.75 65.74
N ARG A 407 -11.06 -48.52 66.83
CA ARG A 407 -9.96 -47.54 66.87
C ARG A 407 -8.86 -47.90 65.88
N ALA A 408 -8.44 -49.17 65.83
CA ALA A 408 -7.47 -49.63 64.84
C ALA A 408 -7.96 -49.44 63.40
N LYS A 409 -9.27 -49.70 63.16
CA LYS A 409 -9.91 -49.43 61.86
C LYS A 409 -9.89 -47.93 61.52
N ALA A 410 -10.20 -47.05 62.46
CA ALA A 410 -10.16 -45.59 62.24
C ALA A 410 -8.75 -45.12 61.85
N VAL A 411 -7.71 -45.55 62.57
CA VAL A 411 -6.30 -45.21 62.24
C VAL A 411 -5.90 -45.72 60.84
N GLY A 412 -6.35 -46.92 60.47
CA GLY A 412 -6.11 -47.48 59.14
C GLY A 412 -6.81 -46.69 58.02
N LEU A 413 -8.07 -46.28 58.26
CA LEU A 413 -8.85 -45.46 57.33
C LEU A 413 -8.26 -44.05 57.19
N GLU A 414 -7.75 -43.48 58.28
CA GLU A 414 -7.06 -42.20 58.27
C GLU A 414 -5.81 -42.25 57.39
N SER A 415 -4.97 -43.27 57.58
CA SER A 415 -3.78 -43.48 56.73
C SER A 415 -4.16 -43.66 55.25
N ARG A 416 -5.26 -44.36 54.98
CA ARG A 416 -5.79 -44.54 53.62
C ARG A 416 -6.23 -43.22 53.02
N ARG A 417 -7.03 -42.42 53.74
CA ARG A 417 -7.46 -41.06 53.33
C ARG A 417 -6.25 -40.22 52.95
N ASP A 418 -5.24 -40.15 53.81
CA ASP A 418 -4.05 -39.32 53.59
C ASP A 418 -3.28 -39.74 52.34
N SER A 419 -3.12 -41.05 52.13
CA SER A 419 -2.47 -41.57 50.91
C SER A 419 -3.24 -41.24 49.62
N ILE A 420 -4.58 -41.17 49.68
CA ILE A 420 -5.43 -40.80 48.55
C ILE A 420 -5.34 -39.29 48.31
N ALA A 421 -5.41 -38.49 49.39
CA ALA A 421 -5.29 -37.04 49.33
C ALA A 421 -3.95 -36.59 48.74
N GLU A 422 -2.83 -37.22 49.15
CA GLU A 422 -1.51 -36.96 48.59
C GLU A 422 -1.46 -37.26 47.08
N ARG A 423 -2.01 -38.41 46.65
CA ARG A 423 -2.11 -38.78 45.23
C ARG A 423 -2.99 -37.81 44.44
N LEU A 424 -4.08 -37.32 45.03
CA LEU A 424 -4.96 -36.35 44.40
C LEU A 424 -4.22 -35.03 44.15
N VAL A 425 -3.50 -34.51 45.16
CA VAL A 425 -2.69 -33.30 45.03
C VAL A 425 -1.60 -33.45 43.97
N ALA A 426 -0.90 -34.60 43.95
CA ALA A 426 0.11 -34.89 42.93
C ALA A 426 -0.51 -34.91 41.51
N THR A 427 -1.65 -35.58 41.34
CA THR A 427 -2.34 -35.68 40.03
C THR A 427 -2.87 -34.31 39.56
N GLN A 428 -3.39 -33.49 40.47
CA GLN A 428 -3.79 -32.10 40.18
C GLN A 428 -2.58 -31.21 39.82
N SER A 429 -1.40 -31.48 40.38
CA SER A 429 -0.16 -30.81 39.99
C SER A 429 0.28 -31.22 38.59
N ASP A 430 0.18 -32.51 38.26
CA ASP A 430 0.48 -33.00 36.90
C ASP A 430 -0.47 -32.40 35.85
N LEU A 431 -1.76 -32.24 36.16
CA LEU A 431 -2.72 -31.56 35.28
C LEU A 431 -2.34 -30.09 35.07
N ARG A 432 -1.91 -29.39 36.12
CA ARG A 432 -1.41 -28.01 36.00
C ARG A 432 -0.16 -27.92 35.14
N ARG A 433 0.78 -28.86 35.30
CA ARG A 433 1.98 -28.96 34.45
C ARG A 433 1.61 -29.22 32.99
N LEU A 434 0.68 -30.14 32.73
CA LEU A 434 0.20 -30.42 31.39
C LEU A 434 -0.40 -29.16 30.73
N ASN A 435 -1.18 -28.37 31.44
CA ASN A 435 -1.75 -27.12 30.89
C ASN A 435 -0.66 -26.09 30.53
N SER A 436 0.40 -25.97 31.34
CA SER A 436 1.54 -25.11 30.98
C SER A 436 2.33 -25.66 29.78
N ASP A 437 2.46 -26.98 29.71
CA ASP A 437 3.14 -27.67 28.62
C ASP A 437 2.41 -27.46 27.29
N VAL A 438 1.08 -27.57 27.28
CA VAL A 438 0.23 -27.31 26.11
C VAL A 438 0.40 -25.88 25.60
N THR A 439 0.42 -24.90 26.50
CA THR A 439 0.63 -23.49 26.13
C THR A 439 1.99 -23.28 25.47
N THR A 440 3.04 -23.86 26.05
CA THR A 440 4.40 -23.79 25.53
C THR A 440 4.52 -24.48 24.16
N MET A 441 3.87 -25.63 24.00
CA MET A 441 3.81 -26.35 22.73
C MET A 441 3.10 -25.56 21.64
N ALA A 442 1.99 -24.90 21.96
CA ALA A 442 1.27 -24.06 21.01
C ALA A 442 2.15 -22.88 20.54
N GLN A 443 2.87 -22.23 21.46
CA GLN A 443 3.81 -21.16 21.12
C GLN A 443 4.95 -21.66 20.21
N LEU A 444 5.60 -22.77 20.57
CA LEU A 444 6.70 -23.33 19.78
C LEU A 444 6.24 -23.83 18.40
N THR A 445 5.01 -24.34 18.31
CA THR A 445 4.40 -24.75 17.04
C THR A 445 4.20 -23.53 16.14
N TRP A 446 3.62 -22.46 16.67
CA TRP A 446 3.45 -21.20 15.95
C TRP A 446 4.79 -20.59 15.51
N GLU A 447 5.80 -20.56 16.39
CA GLU A 447 7.16 -20.11 16.06
C GLU A 447 7.79 -20.94 14.93
N ALA A 448 7.61 -22.27 14.96
CA ALA A 448 8.13 -23.16 13.92
C ALA A 448 7.41 -22.98 12.57
N GLU A 449 6.09 -22.83 12.59
CA GLU A 449 5.28 -22.59 11.39
C GLU A 449 5.63 -21.25 10.74
N LEU A 450 5.73 -20.18 11.53
CA LEU A 450 6.13 -18.85 11.05
C LEU A 450 7.53 -18.86 10.45
N ALA A 451 8.49 -19.54 11.10
CA ALA A 451 9.85 -19.66 10.58
C ALA A 451 9.90 -20.48 9.28
N GLU A 452 9.09 -21.53 9.16
CA GLU A 452 8.97 -22.33 7.94
C GLU A 452 8.31 -21.56 6.79
N GLU A 453 7.26 -20.78 7.07
CA GLU A 453 6.63 -19.88 6.11
C GLU A 453 7.62 -18.82 5.60
N THR A 454 8.32 -18.14 6.52
CA THR A 454 9.36 -17.17 6.18
C THR A 454 10.44 -17.79 5.29
N PHE A 455 10.87 -19.02 5.60
CA PHE A 455 11.80 -19.76 4.75
C PHE A 455 11.25 -20.03 3.35
N ARG A 456 9.99 -20.48 3.24
CA ARG A 456 9.35 -20.74 1.94
C ARG A 456 9.26 -19.48 1.08
N ASP A 457 8.94 -18.33 1.67
CA ASP A 457 8.86 -17.07 0.95
C ASP A 457 10.24 -16.57 0.49
N HIS A 458 11.27 -16.67 1.34
CA HIS A 458 12.65 -16.36 0.95
C HIS A 458 13.16 -17.32 -0.13
N ALA A 459 12.85 -18.62 -0.03
CA ALA A 459 13.23 -19.61 -1.04
C ALA A 459 12.53 -19.35 -2.39
N ARG A 460 11.25 -18.97 -2.37
CA ARG A 460 10.53 -18.55 -3.59
C ARG A 460 11.16 -17.30 -4.21
N SER A 461 11.46 -16.29 -3.39
CA SER A 461 12.08 -15.04 -3.84
C SER A 461 13.49 -15.27 -4.42
N LEU A 462 14.25 -16.20 -3.84
CA LEU A 462 15.55 -16.64 -4.39
C LEU A 462 15.39 -17.28 -5.77
N GLU A 463 14.41 -18.17 -5.95
CA GLU A 463 14.18 -18.80 -7.25
C GLU A 463 13.71 -17.78 -8.29
N GLU A 464 12.83 -16.85 -7.92
CA GLU A 464 12.44 -15.72 -8.77
C GLU A 464 13.67 -14.87 -9.17
N ALA A 465 14.55 -14.55 -8.22
CA ALA A 465 15.77 -13.79 -8.48
C ALA A 465 16.77 -14.54 -9.38
N ARG A 466 16.89 -15.87 -9.23
CA ARG A 466 17.71 -16.71 -10.11
C ARG A 466 17.17 -16.73 -11.54
N VAL A 467 15.87 -16.94 -11.71
CA VAL A 467 15.22 -16.90 -13.02
C VAL A 467 15.44 -15.54 -13.69
N ASN A 468 15.24 -14.44 -12.96
CA ASN A 468 15.48 -13.09 -13.48
C ASN A 468 16.95 -12.89 -13.89
N THR A 469 17.91 -13.38 -13.10
CA THR A 469 19.34 -13.29 -13.41
C THR A 469 19.71 -14.09 -14.67
N GLU A 470 19.12 -15.27 -14.89
CA GLU A 470 19.33 -16.05 -16.12
C GLU A 470 18.65 -15.41 -17.35
N LEU A 471 17.49 -14.78 -17.17
CA LEU A 471 16.84 -13.98 -18.22
C LEU A 471 17.69 -12.77 -18.62
N ASP A 472 18.30 -12.09 -17.65
CA ASP A 472 19.21 -10.97 -17.88
C ASP A 472 20.45 -11.40 -18.68
N LYS A 473 21.05 -12.56 -18.35
CA LYS A 473 22.17 -13.13 -19.11
C LYS A 473 21.81 -13.42 -20.57
N SER A 474 20.54 -13.77 -20.83
CA SER A 474 20.03 -14.05 -22.17
C SER A 474 19.72 -12.78 -22.98
N GLN A 475 19.94 -11.58 -22.42
CA GLN A 475 19.67 -10.26 -23.05
C GLN A 475 18.26 -10.13 -23.64
N MET A 476 17.28 -10.82 -23.06
CA MET A 476 15.90 -10.75 -23.52
C MET A 476 15.29 -9.43 -23.04
N SER A 477 15.34 -8.40 -23.89
CA SER A 477 14.68 -7.12 -23.63
C SER A 477 13.17 -7.27 -23.77
N ASP A 478 12.43 -6.59 -22.90
CA ASP A 478 10.96 -6.49 -22.95
C ASP A 478 10.50 -5.69 -24.17
N VAL A 479 11.42 -5.01 -24.87
CA VAL A 479 11.18 -4.29 -26.11
C VAL A 479 11.74 -5.06 -27.30
N SER A 480 10.88 -5.37 -28.26
CA SER A 480 11.24 -6.08 -29.50
C SER A 480 10.98 -5.23 -30.73
N VAL A 481 11.93 -5.19 -31.67
CA VAL A 481 11.79 -4.46 -32.93
C VAL A 481 10.81 -5.21 -33.85
N ILE A 482 9.65 -4.61 -34.16
CA ILE A 482 8.70 -5.18 -35.14
C ILE A 482 9.07 -4.74 -36.55
N GLN A 483 9.48 -3.48 -36.69
CA GLN A 483 9.80 -2.86 -37.96
C GLN A 483 11.13 -2.12 -37.83
N ALA A 484 12.15 -2.60 -38.54
CA ALA A 484 13.43 -1.92 -38.67
C ALA A 484 13.28 -0.55 -39.35
N ALA A 485 14.28 0.31 -39.19
CA ALA A 485 14.27 1.66 -39.75
C ALA A 485 14.06 1.63 -41.27
N THR A 486 13.03 2.33 -41.74
CA THR A 486 12.64 2.36 -43.16
C THR A 486 13.52 3.31 -43.98
N LEU A 487 13.98 2.85 -45.15
CA LEU A 487 14.70 3.68 -46.11
C LEU A 487 13.71 4.33 -47.10
N ASN A 488 13.14 5.48 -46.74
CA ASN A 488 12.28 6.24 -47.64
C ASN A 488 13.08 7.28 -48.43
N LEU A 489 13.25 7.03 -49.73
CA LEU A 489 13.91 7.98 -50.64
C LEU A 489 12.99 9.15 -51.05
N LYS A 490 11.71 9.13 -50.65
CA LYS A 490 10.75 10.20 -50.94
C LYS A 490 10.96 11.36 -49.97
N LYS A 491 11.14 12.57 -50.53
CA LYS A 491 11.24 13.81 -49.77
C LYS A 491 9.98 14.04 -48.92
N SER A 492 10.17 14.22 -47.61
CA SER A 492 9.08 14.44 -46.64
C SER A 492 8.77 15.92 -46.41
N GLY A 493 9.76 16.82 -46.57
CA GLY A 493 9.55 18.26 -46.44
C GLY A 493 10.70 19.12 -47.00
N PRO A 494 10.51 20.44 -47.21
CA PRO A 494 9.23 21.18 -47.23
C PRO A 494 8.44 20.93 -48.53
N MET A 495 7.10 21.01 -48.44
CA MET A 495 6.18 20.88 -49.59
C MET A 495 6.27 22.13 -50.49
N ARG A 496 7.32 22.21 -51.32
CA ARG A 496 7.66 23.39 -52.12
C ARG A 496 6.47 23.93 -52.93
N GLY A 497 5.63 23.07 -53.50
CA GLY A 497 4.44 23.49 -54.26
C GLY A 497 3.40 24.24 -53.41
N LEU A 498 3.03 23.68 -52.26
CA LEU A 498 2.05 24.30 -51.35
C LEU A 498 2.60 25.60 -50.74
N LEU A 499 3.86 25.59 -50.28
CA LEU A 499 4.48 26.78 -49.68
C LEU A 499 4.67 27.91 -50.72
N SER A 500 4.86 27.58 -52.01
CA SER A 500 4.94 28.60 -53.07
C SER A 500 3.59 29.30 -53.28
N ILE A 501 2.47 28.58 -53.19
CA ILE A 501 1.12 29.15 -53.29
C ILE A 501 0.83 30.08 -52.10
N VAL A 502 1.17 29.64 -50.88
CA VAL A 502 1.04 30.47 -49.67
C VAL A 502 1.93 31.71 -49.78
N GLY A 503 3.17 31.55 -50.28
CA GLY A 503 4.08 32.65 -50.56
C GLY A 503 3.50 33.66 -51.57
N ALA A 504 2.80 33.18 -52.60
CA ALA A 504 2.11 34.03 -53.57
C ALA A 504 0.94 34.80 -52.96
N MET A 505 0.13 34.15 -52.11
CA MET A 505 -0.95 34.83 -51.37
C MET A 505 -0.40 35.89 -50.43
N LEU A 506 0.66 35.58 -49.67
CA LEU A 506 1.34 36.56 -48.81
C LEU A 506 1.93 37.73 -49.61
N GLY A 507 2.56 37.43 -50.75
CA GLY A 507 3.06 38.47 -51.66
C GLY A 507 1.96 39.38 -52.16
N LEU A 508 0.78 38.83 -52.47
CA LEU A 508 -0.39 39.59 -52.90
C LEU A 508 -0.92 40.48 -51.77
N SER A 509 -1.09 39.93 -50.56
CA SER A 509 -1.51 40.71 -49.40
C SER A 509 -0.55 41.85 -49.08
N LEU A 510 0.77 41.60 -49.12
CA LEU A 510 1.80 42.62 -48.93
C LEU A 510 1.81 43.67 -50.06
N GLY A 511 1.58 43.25 -51.30
CA GLY A 511 1.47 44.15 -52.45
C GLY A 511 0.27 45.07 -52.37
N LEU A 512 -0.90 44.55 -51.96
CA LEU A 512 -2.10 45.36 -51.70
C LEU A 512 -1.88 46.33 -50.54
N LEU A 513 -1.29 45.86 -49.44
CA LEU A 513 -0.98 46.69 -48.28
C LEU A 513 -0.02 47.84 -48.64
N GLN A 514 1.00 47.57 -49.45
CA GLN A 514 1.92 48.60 -49.95
C GLN A 514 1.20 49.62 -50.83
N ALA A 515 0.27 49.19 -51.69
CA ALA A 515 -0.48 50.10 -52.54
C ALA A 515 -1.37 51.04 -51.74
N ILE A 516 -2.00 50.55 -50.68
CA ILE A 516 -2.82 51.35 -49.76
C ILE A 516 -1.95 52.35 -49.00
N LEU A 517 -0.83 51.92 -48.40
CA LEU A 517 0.06 52.79 -47.63
C LEU A 517 0.70 53.91 -48.48
N ARG A 518 0.98 53.64 -49.76
CA ARG A 518 1.65 54.58 -50.66
C ARG A 518 0.70 55.58 -51.34
N ASP A 519 -0.61 55.38 -51.23
CA ASP A 519 -1.65 56.32 -51.68
C ASP A 519 -2.24 57.05 -50.46
N SER A 520 -1.39 57.81 -49.75
CA SER A 520 -1.84 58.79 -48.75
C SER A 520 -2.42 60.02 -49.49
N PRO A 521 -3.62 60.51 -49.16
CA PRO A 521 -4.28 61.55 -49.94
C PRO A 521 -3.57 62.92 -49.87
N VAL A 522 -3.38 63.55 -51.04
CA VAL A 522 -2.88 64.92 -51.22
C VAL A 522 -4.04 65.86 -51.57
N ASP A 523 -4.15 66.94 -50.77
CA ASP A 523 -4.85 68.24 -50.90
C ASP A 523 -6.38 68.35 -51.12
N PRO A 524 -7.14 68.93 -50.15
CA PRO A 524 -8.52 69.35 -50.34
C PRO A 524 -8.57 70.79 -50.86
N ARG A 525 -8.55 71.00 -52.19
CA ARG A 525 -8.75 72.35 -52.77
C ARG A 525 -9.64 72.46 -54.01
N SER A 526 -10.33 71.42 -54.46
CA SER A 526 -11.13 71.48 -55.70
C SER A 526 -12.64 71.78 -55.56
N SER A 527 -13.22 71.93 -54.37
CA SER A 527 -14.67 72.11 -54.23
C SER A 527 -15.21 73.56 -54.22
N ARG A 528 -14.53 74.52 -54.88
CA ARG A 528 -15.00 75.93 -54.92
C ARG A 528 -15.27 76.51 -56.33
N ILE A 529 -15.29 75.72 -57.41
CA ILE A 529 -15.46 76.30 -58.76
C ILE A 529 -16.78 75.94 -59.47
N GLU A 530 -17.59 75.01 -58.96
CA GLU A 530 -18.75 74.51 -59.72
C GLU A 530 -20.11 75.16 -59.40
N SER A 531 -20.16 76.20 -58.54
CA SER A 531 -21.40 76.91 -58.19
C SER A 531 -21.52 78.34 -58.76
N GLN A 532 -20.76 78.69 -59.81
CA GLN A 532 -20.72 80.07 -60.31
C GLN A 532 -20.67 80.24 -61.84
N VAL A 533 -21.11 79.24 -62.63
CA VAL A 533 -21.14 79.32 -64.12
C VAL A 533 -22.43 78.72 -64.71
N ARG A 534 -23.58 78.87 -64.05
CA ARG A 534 -24.87 78.44 -64.64
C ARG A 534 -25.97 79.49 -64.67
N ASP A 535 -25.63 80.71 -64.28
CA ASP A 535 -26.39 81.89 -64.65
C ASP A 535 -25.52 82.67 -65.64
N GLU A 536 -26.13 83.09 -66.74
CA GLU A 536 -25.62 83.98 -67.80
C GLU A 536 -25.26 83.29 -69.13
N ILE A 537 -26.10 83.60 -70.12
CA ILE A 537 -26.08 83.30 -71.57
C ILE A 537 -26.98 82.14 -72.00
N ASP A 538 -28.27 82.44 -71.89
CA ASP A 538 -29.32 82.04 -72.81
C ASP A 538 -29.29 82.95 -74.08
N SER A 539 -29.95 82.53 -75.17
CA SER A 539 -30.05 83.12 -76.53
C SER A 539 -28.91 82.73 -77.51
N ASP A 540 -29.13 82.17 -78.71
CA ASP A 540 -30.08 82.60 -79.72
C ASP A 540 -30.19 81.58 -80.89
N SER A 541 -31.35 81.58 -81.56
CA SER A 541 -31.67 81.09 -82.92
C SER A 541 -31.84 79.58 -83.22
N ASP A 542 -33.11 79.17 -83.16
CA ASP A 542 -33.93 78.45 -84.16
C ASP A 542 -33.27 77.92 -85.47
N ASN A 543 -33.59 76.67 -85.85
CA ASN A 543 -34.49 76.45 -87.00
C ASN A 543 -35.05 75.00 -87.12
N ASP A 544 -36.39 74.96 -87.26
CA ASP A 544 -37.20 74.15 -88.18
C ASP A 544 -37.56 72.65 -87.96
N LEU A 545 -38.84 72.49 -87.59
CA LEU A 545 -39.94 71.76 -88.28
C LEU A 545 -40.29 70.29 -87.94
N LYS A 546 -41.46 70.18 -87.27
CA LYS A 546 -42.73 69.52 -87.68
C LYS A 546 -43.22 68.24 -86.98
N ASP A 547 -44.33 68.47 -86.25
CA ASP A 547 -45.63 67.77 -86.19
C ASP A 547 -45.75 66.28 -85.82
N GLU A 548 -46.21 66.10 -84.57
CA GLU A 548 -47.50 65.50 -84.17
C GLU A 548 -48.15 64.35 -84.98
N SER A 549 -48.34 63.24 -84.25
CA SER A 549 -49.65 62.64 -83.88
C SER A 549 -49.95 61.21 -84.34
N SER A 550 -50.27 60.40 -83.32
CA SER A 550 -51.44 59.51 -83.23
C SER A 550 -51.37 58.03 -83.69
N ILE A 551 -51.72 57.17 -82.71
CA ILE A 551 -52.54 55.94 -82.76
C ILE A 551 -51.86 54.56 -83.03
N ASP A 552 -52.11 53.66 -82.06
CA ASP A 552 -52.05 52.17 -81.92
C ASP A 552 -52.29 51.30 -83.19
N PRO A 553 -52.15 49.93 -83.19
CA PRO A 553 -52.05 48.97 -82.06
C PRO A 553 -51.06 47.76 -82.21
N ASP A 554 -51.10 46.89 -81.18
CA ASP A 554 -50.90 45.42 -81.15
C ASP A 554 -49.52 44.78 -80.95
N GLY A 555 -49.45 43.93 -79.91
CA GLY A 555 -48.40 42.92 -79.72
C GLY A 555 -48.26 42.41 -78.28
N ASP A 556 -49.26 41.66 -77.80
CA ASP A 556 -49.35 40.94 -76.52
C ASP A 556 -48.07 40.18 -76.08
N ILE A 557 -47.77 40.13 -74.78
CA ILE A 557 -48.22 39.11 -73.79
C ILE A 557 -47.51 39.42 -72.46
N ASP A 558 -48.34 39.63 -71.44
CA ASP A 558 -47.97 39.93 -70.05
C ASP A 558 -48.00 38.65 -69.18
N SER A 559 -47.16 38.68 -68.13
CA SER A 559 -47.21 38.09 -66.77
C SER A 559 -48.11 36.88 -66.41
N VAL A 560 -47.76 36.06 -65.41
CA VAL A 560 -48.09 36.17 -63.95
C VAL A 560 -47.74 34.76 -63.38
N ASP A 561 -47.22 34.48 -62.18
CA ASP A 561 -47.63 34.94 -60.85
C ASP A 561 -46.55 34.68 -59.78
N GLY A 562 -46.60 35.48 -58.72
CA GLY A 562 -45.84 35.28 -57.48
C GLY A 562 -46.67 34.62 -56.39
N HIS A 563 -46.03 34.26 -55.28
CA HIS A 563 -46.70 34.18 -53.98
C HIS A 563 -45.72 34.43 -52.83
N VAL A 564 -46.31 34.89 -51.73
CA VAL A 564 -45.83 35.77 -50.67
C VAL A 564 -46.26 35.14 -49.34
N MET A 565 -45.40 35.21 -48.30
CA MET A 565 -45.68 35.16 -46.83
C MET A 565 -46.23 33.80 -46.28
N GLU A 566 -46.16 33.42 -45.00
CA GLU A 566 -46.14 34.16 -43.73
C GLU A 566 -45.71 33.24 -42.56
N GLU A 567 -45.56 33.86 -41.38
CA GLU A 567 -45.11 33.36 -40.07
C GLU A 567 -46.06 32.39 -39.32
N ASP A 568 -45.52 31.88 -38.20
CA ASP A 568 -46.17 31.67 -36.89
C ASP A 568 -46.64 30.27 -36.38
N VAL A 569 -45.96 29.84 -35.30
CA VAL A 569 -46.48 29.57 -33.93
C VAL A 569 -47.19 28.23 -33.55
N GLU A 570 -46.59 27.61 -32.51
CA GLU A 570 -47.12 26.80 -31.38
C GLU A 570 -47.58 25.32 -31.46
N ARG A 571 -46.92 24.54 -30.57
CA ARG A 571 -47.42 23.61 -29.52
C ARG A 571 -48.14 22.29 -29.81
N GLU A 572 -47.50 21.28 -29.19
CA GLU A 572 -48.02 20.25 -28.27
C GLU A 572 -48.74 18.96 -28.76
N ARG A 573 -48.16 17.84 -28.27
CA ARG A 573 -48.77 16.56 -27.82
C ARG A 573 -49.32 15.63 -28.92
N THR A 574 -49.25 14.30 -28.91
CA THR A 574 -48.87 13.21 -27.97
C THR A 574 -49.02 11.91 -28.76
N SER A 575 -48.22 10.85 -28.50
CA SER A 575 -48.68 9.46 -28.26
C SER A 575 -47.58 8.39 -28.41
N THR A 576 -47.23 7.77 -27.28
CA THR A 576 -47.40 6.35 -26.92
C THR A 576 -47.01 5.19 -27.86
N GLN A 577 -46.08 4.33 -27.40
CA GLN A 577 -46.13 2.84 -27.30
C GLN A 577 -44.76 2.35 -26.74
N ILE A 578 -44.58 1.76 -25.55
CA ILE A 578 -44.98 0.46 -24.94
C ILE A 578 -44.55 -0.80 -25.70
N VAL A 579 -43.76 -1.66 -25.03
CA VAL A 579 -43.74 -3.15 -24.92
C VAL A 579 -42.28 -3.64 -24.72
N SER A 580 -41.84 -4.61 -23.91
CA SER A 580 -42.25 -5.34 -22.68
C SER A 580 -41.07 -6.25 -22.29
N LEU A 581 -40.90 -6.55 -20.99
CA LEU A 581 -40.04 -7.59 -20.38
C LEU A 581 -40.61 -9.03 -20.57
N PRO A 582 -39.85 -10.14 -20.33
CA PRO A 582 -39.60 -10.74 -18.99
C PRO A 582 -38.16 -11.32 -18.83
N GLY A 583 -37.58 -11.74 -17.69
CA GLY A 583 -37.99 -11.93 -16.29
C GLY A 583 -37.07 -12.99 -15.61
N SER A 584 -36.94 -12.92 -14.27
CA SER A 584 -36.32 -13.87 -13.29
C SER A 584 -34.79 -13.99 -13.25
N GLY A 585 -34.05 -14.09 -12.14
CA GLY A 585 -34.21 -14.26 -10.67
C GLY A 585 -32.78 -14.67 -10.18
N THR A 586 -32.17 -14.22 -9.08
CA THR A 586 -32.34 -14.50 -7.63
C THR A 586 -31.10 -13.86 -6.96
N GLY A 587 -31.16 -12.99 -5.96
CA GLY A 587 -31.31 -13.34 -4.53
C GLY A 587 -29.96 -13.66 -3.85
N SER A 588 -29.39 -12.74 -3.07
CA SER A 588 -28.92 -12.98 -1.68
C SER A 588 -28.22 -11.74 -1.07
N SER A 589 -28.79 -11.26 0.02
CA SER A 589 -28.19 -10.44 1.08
C SER A 589 -27.19 -11.25 1.93
N ILE A 590 -26.19 -10.60 2.56
CA ILE A 590 -25.44 -10.96 3.81
C ILE A 590 -24.24 -9.99 3.90
N SER A 591 -24.32 -8.92 4.70
CA SER A 591 -23.93 -8.75 6.11
C SER A 591 -22.47 -8.33 6.32
N ILE A 592 -22.31 -7.14 6.90
CA ILE A 592 -21.09 -6.53 7.41
C ILE A 592 -20.69 -7.21 8.73
N PRO A 593 -19.39 -7.44 9.00
CA PRO A 593 -18.86 -7.46 10.35
C PRO A 593 -18.00 -6.21 10.65
N ARG A 594 -17.89 -5.94 11.96
CA ARG A 594 -17.14 -4.87 12.62
C ARG A 594 -15.69 -4.72 12.16
#